data_AF-A0A957CBE2-F1
#
_entry.id   AF-A0A957CBE2-F1
#
_cell.length_a   1.000
_cell.length_b   1.000
_cell.length_c   1.000
_cell.angle_alpha   90.00
_cell.angle_beta   90.00
_cell.angle_gamma   90.00
#
_symmetry.space_group_name_H-M   'P 1'
#
loop_
_entity.id
_entity.type
_entity.pdbx_description
1 polymer ?
#
loop_
_entity_poly.entity_id
_entity_poly.type
_entity_poly.pdbx_seq_one_letter_code
_entity_poly.pdbx_strand_id
1 'polypeptide(L)'
;LLTAVTDAAEEENAQAYLAQLMELGRMPKGTTPLVYVGDFETCLKQAPQADLNIFGLQTHVNLPFMRRMMTNTHASCIFVRDSGMESALV
;
A
#
# COMPACT_ATOMS: atom_id res chain seq x y z
N LEU A 1 3.93 -6.21 -1.41
CA LEU A 1 3.53 -4.79 -1.42
C LEU A 1 2.28 -4.65 -2.27
N LEU A 2 1.41 -3.68 -2.01
CA LEU A 2 0.15 -3.51 -2.73
C LEU A 2 -0.03 -2.05 -3.14
N THR A 3 -0.47 -1.80 -4.38
CA THR A 3 -0.78 -0.46 -4.89
C THR A 3 -1.99 -0.49 -5.82
N ALA A 4 -2.62 0.66 -6.02
CA ALA A 4 -3.70 0.87 -6.97
C ALA A 4 -3.33 2.02 -7.91
N VAL A 5 -3.55 1.81 -9.21
CA VAL A 5 -3.38 2.82 -10.26
C VAL A 5 -4.72 3.06 -10.95
N THR A 6 -5.02 4.32 -11.28
CA THR A 6 -6.30 4.64 -11.95
C THR A 6 -6.23 4.47 -13.47
N ASP A 7 -5.03 4.49 -14.05
CA ASP A 7 -4.79 4.32 -15.48
C ASP A 7 -4.19 2.92 -15.73
N ALA A 8 -4.80 2.16 -16.63
CA ALA A 8 -4.32 0.85 -17.03
C ALA A 8 -2.93 0.91 -17.70
N ALA A 9 -2.60 2.02 -18.35
CA ALA A 9 -1.29 2.21 -18.96
C ALA A 9 -0.14 2.25 -17.93
N GLU A 10 -0.45 2.56 -16.66
CA GLU A 10 0.53 2.65 -15.57
C GLU A 10 0.72 1.33 -14.80
N GLU A 11 -0.01 0.26 -15.16
CA GLU A 11 0.06 -1.03 -14.46
C GLU A 11 1.49 -1.61 -14.49
N GLU A 12 2.11 -1.64 -15.67
CA GLU A 12 3.47 -2.17 -15.85
C GLU A 12 4.51 -1.32 -15.09
N ASN A 13 4.37 0.00 -15.12
CA ASN A 13 5.24 0.92 -14.39
C ASN A 13 5.13 0.70 -12.86
N ALA A 14 3.91 0.54 -12.35
CA ALA A 14 3.69 0.27 -10.93
C ALA A 14 4.25 -1.10 -10.50
N GLN A 15 4.12 -2.12 -11.35
CA GLN A 15 4.68 -3.44 -11.11
C GLN A 15 6.21 -3.38 -11.03
N ALA A 16 6.85 -2.69 -11.98
CA ALA A 16 8.30 -2.50 -12.01
C ALA A 16 8.80 -1.71 -10.78
N TYR A 17 8.07 -0.65 -10.39
CA TYR A 17 8.39 0.15 -9.22
C TYR A 17 8.34 -0.66 -7.92
N LEU A 18 7.28 -1.44 -7.71
CA LEU A 18 7.18 -2.30 -6.52
C LEU A 18 8.27 -3.38 -6.50
N ALA A 19 8.63 -3.96 -7.65
CA ALA A 19 9.72 -4.93 -7.74
C ALA A 19 11.06 -4.30 -7.32
N GLN A 20 11.37 -3.09 -7.79
CA GLN A 20 12.58 -2.36 -7.38
C GLN A 20 12.57 -2.02 -5.88
N LEU A 21 11.44 -1.55 -5.34
CA LEU A 21 11.30 -1.30 -3.90
C LEU A 21 11.55 -2.55 -3.07
N MET A 22 11.03 -3.70 -3.51
CA MET A 22 11.20 -4.97 -2.81
C MET A 22 12.66 -5.44 -2.83
N GLU A 23 13.36 -5.24 -3.94
CA GLU A 23 14.80 -5.54 -4.05
C GLU A 23 15.63 -4.63 -3.13
N LEU A 24 15.43 -3.31 -3.20
CA LEU A 24 16.14 -2.34 -2.35
C LEU A 24 15.87 -2.59 -0.87
N GLY A 25 14.61 -2.89 -0.53
CA GLY A 25 14.19 -3.25 0.83
C GLY A 25 14.57 -4.67 1.26
N ARG A 26 15.26 -5.46 0.42
CA ARG A 26 15.69 -6.85 0.67
C ARG A 26 14.55 -7.75 1.16
N MET A 27 13.37 -7.60 0.57
CA MET A 27 12.21 -8.41 0.92
C MET A 27 12.48 -9.90 0.61
N PRO A 28 11.91 -10.83 1.38
CA PRO A 28 12.05 -12.26 1.11
C PRO A 28 11.60 -12.63 -0.31
N LYS A 29 12.29 -13.59 -0.96
CA LYS A 29 12.05 -13.99 -2.36
C LYS A 29 10.61 -14.49 -2.66
N GLY A 30 9.86 -14.90 -1.65
CA GLY A 30 8.45 -15.32 -1.78
C GLY A 30 7.44 -14.16 -1.71
N THR A 31 7.91 -12.94 -1.45
CA THR A 31 7.05 -11.76 -1.40
C THR A 31 6.59 -11.42 -2.81
N THR A 32 5.29 -11.13 -2.99
CA THR A 32 4.71 -10.80 -4.30
C THR A 32 4.19 -9.36 -4.29
N PRO A 33 4.50 -8.53 -5.30
CA PRO A 33 3.84 -7.26 -5.51
C PRO A 33 2.46 -7.46 -6.15
N LEU A 34 1.47 -6.70 -5.68
CA LEU A 34 0.11 -6.69 -6.23
C LEU A 34 -0.24 -5.28 -6.70
N VAL A 35 -0.55 -5.15 -7.99
CA VAL A 35 -1.02 -3.92 -8.61
C VAL A 35 -2.46 -4.13 -9.04
N TYR A 36 -3.33 -3.19 -8.69
CA TYR A 36 -4.72 -3.18 -9.14
C TYR A 36 -4.98 -1.93 -9.99
N VAL A 37 -5.76 -2.09 -11.05
CA VAL A 37 -6.23 -0.97 -11.87
C VAL A 37 -7.65 -0.59 -11.44
N GLY A 38 -7.84 0.66 -11.03
CA GLY A 38 -9.12 1.19 -10.57
C GLY A 38 -8.99 2.23 -9.46
N ASP A 39 -10.14 2.65 -8.92
CA ASP A 39 -10.16 3.51 -7.75
C ASP A 39 -9.75 2.73 -6.48
N PHE A 40 -9.16 3.44 -5.52
CA PHE A 40 -8.63 2.84 -4.31
C PHE A 40 -9.67 2.03 -3.52
N GLU A 41 -10.93 2.47 -3.43
CA GLU A 41 -11.95 1.78 -2.63
C GLU A 41 -12.39 0.47 -3.28
N THR A 42 -12.49 0.44 -4.61
CA THR A 42 -12.76 -0.78 -5.37
C THR A 42 -11.59 -1.75 -5.27
N CYS A 43 -10.35 -1.27 -5.41
CA CYS A 43 -9.16 -2.10 -5.30
C CYS A 43 -9.00 -2.67 -3.88
N LEU A 44 -9.29 -1.89 -2.84
CA LEU A 44 -9.20 -2.34 -1.45
C LEU A 44 -10.09 -3.56 -1.17
N LYS A 45 -11.27 -3.64 -1.79
CA LYS A 45 -12.18 -4.80 -1.64
C LYS A 45 -11.66 -6.07 -2.30
N GLN A 46 -10.76 -5.93 -3.28
CA GLN A 46 -10.13 -7.05 -4.00
C GLN A 46 -8.79 -7.45 -3.38
N ALA A 47 -8.25 -6.63 -2.47
CA ALA A 47 -7.02 -6.91 -1.78
C ALA A 47 -7.14 -8.19 -0.94
N PRO A 48 -6.07 -9.01 -0.86
CA PRO A 48 -6.08 -10.20 -0.02
C PRO A 48 -6.27 -9.82 1.46
N GLN A 49 -6.91 -10.71 2.21
CA GLN A 49 -6.99 -10.57 3.66
C GLN A 49 -5.58 -10.68 4.27
N ALA A 50 -5.30 -9.82 5.25
CA ALA A 50 -4.04 -9.77 5.97
C ALA A 50 -4.30 -9.52 7.46
N ASP A 51 -3.52 -10.14 8.34
CA ASP A 51 -3.63 -9.96 9.79
C ASP A 51 -3.31 -8.51 10.21
N LEU A 52 -2.43 -7.86 9.44
CA LEU A 52 -1.98 -6.49 9.66
C LEU A 52 -1.89 -5.74 8.33
N ASN A 53 -2.53 -4.57 8.27
CA ASN A 53 -2.42 -3.64 7.15
C ASN A 53 -1.59 -2.42 7.57
N ILE A 54 -0.65 -2.00 6.71
CA ILE A 54 0.17 -0.81 6.92
C ILE A 54 -0.17 0.20 5.84
N PHE A 55 -0.64 1.37 6.26
CA PHE A 55 -1.02 2.46 5.36
C PHE A 55 -0.16 3.70 5.62
N GLY A 56 0.05 4.50 4.57
CA GLY A 56 0.60 5.85 4.73
C GLY A 56 -0.42 6.77 5.40
N LEU A 57 0.04 7.55 6.38
CA LEU A 57 -0.75 8.59 7.01
C LEU A 57 -0.56 9.92 6.28
N GLN A 58 -1.65 10.51 5.83
CA GLN A 58 -1.66 11.81 5.17
C GLN A 58 -1.14 12.93 6.09
N THR A 59 -0.72 14.06 5.52
CA THR A 59 -0.25 15.23 6.28
C THR A 59 -1.29 15.71 7.29
N HIS A 60 -2.55 15.72 6.89
CA HIS A 60 -3.68 15.97 7.78
C HIS A 60 -4.37 14.65 8.14
N VAL A 61 -4.56 14.41 9.43
CA VAL A 61 -5.18 13.18 9.93
C VAL A 61 -6.66 13.15 9.52
N ASN A 62 -7.06 12.06 8.85
CA ASN A 62 -8.44 11.80 8.45
C ASN A 62 -8.98 10.58 9.21
N LEU A 63 -9.56 10.82 10.40
CA LEU A 63 -10.11 9.76 11.24
C LEU A 63 -11.24 8.95 10.55
N PRO A 64 -12.17 9.56 9.79
CA PRO A 64 -13.15 8.80 9.02
C PRO A 64 -12.53 7.81 8.03
N PHE A 65 -11.46 8.22 7.32
CA PHE A 65 -10.72 7.31 6.44
C PHE A 65 -10.11 6.15 7.22
N MET A 66 -9.42 6.43 8.32
CA MET A 66 -8.78 5.39 9.14
C MET A 66 -9.80 4.37 9.66
N ARG A 67 -10.96 4.84 10.14
CA ARG A 67 -12.06 3.97 10.58
C ARG A 67 -12.59 3.12 9.43
N ARG A 68 -12.78 3.71 8.25
CA ARG A 68 -13.23 2.99 7.05
C ARG A 68 -12.25 1.89 6.65
N MET A 69 -10.94 2.14 6.73
CA MET A 69 -9.93 1.10 6.42
C MET A 69 -10.04 -0.07 7.38
N MET A 70 -10.12 0.18 8.70
CA MET A 70 -10.31 -0.89 9.69
C MET A 70 -11.59 -1.70 9.45
N THR A 71 -12.70 -1.03 9.13
CA THR A 71 -13.97 -1.71 8.84
C THR A 71 -13.90 -2.54 7.57
N ASN A 72 -13.27 -2.04 6.50
CA ASN A 72 -13.23 -2.72 5.21
C ASN A 72 -12.23 -3.89 5.19
N THR A 73 -11.10 -3.78 5.90
CA THR A 73 -10.11 -4.86 5.96
C THR A 73 -10.47 -5.93 6.98
N HIS A 74 -11.32 -5.60 7.96
CA HIS A 74 -11.65 -6.47 9.10
C HIS A 74 -10.42 -6.92 9.91
N ALA A 75 -9.36 -6.12 9.89
CA ALA A 75 -8.07 -6.45 10.49
C ALA A 75 -7.43 -5.24 11.18
N SER A 76 -6.30 -5.48 11.85
CA SER A 76 -5.52 -4.40 12.46
C SER A 76 -4.91 -3.50 11.39
N CYS A 77 -4.95 -2.19 11.62
CA CYS A 77 -4.40 -1.19 10.70
C CYS A 77 -3.42 -0.28 11.43
N ILE A 78 -2.19 -0.17 10.92
CA ILE A 78 -1.18 0.81 11.36
C ILE A 78 -1.07 1.90 10.29
N PHE A 79 -1.07 3.15 10.73
CA PHE A 79 -0.92 4.32 9.87
C PHE A 79 0.42 4.99 10.17
N VAL A 80 1.33 4.99 9.20
CA VAL A 80 2.71 5.44 9.36
C VAL A 80 2.92 6.75 8.63
N ARG A 81 3.53 7.72 9.28
CA ARG A 81 4.02 8.95 8.65
C ARG A 81 5.49 9.09 8.93
N ASP A 82 6.23 9.42 7.90
CA ASP A 82 7.64 9.78 8.04
C ASP A 82 7.80 11.17 8.67
N SER A 83 8.92 11.43 9.35
CA SER A 83 9.23 12.80 9.81
C SER A 83 9.74 13.69 8.66
N GLY A 84 10.16 13.06 7.55
CA GLY A 84 10.72 13.72 6.36
C GLY A 84 12.23 13.83 6.39
N MET A 85 12.88 13.25 7.41
CA MET A 85 14.33 13.21 7.58
C MET A 85 14.90 11.81 7.39
N GLU A 86 14.03 10.81 7.40
CA GLU A 86 14.40 9.42 7.29
C GLU A 86 14.61 9.05 5.83
N SER A 87 15.46 8.06 5.64
CA SER A 87 15.50 7.32 4.39
C SER A 87 15.28 5.86 4.67
N ALA A 88 14.22 5.30 4.09
CA ALA A 88 13.89 3.88 4.25
C ALA A 88 14.81 2.95 3.43
N LEU A 89 15.53 3.49 2.43
CA LEU A 89 16.25 2.72 1.42
C LEU A 89 17.72 3.11 1.28
N VAL A 90 18.19 4.12 2.03
CA VAL A 90 19.51 4.76 1.86
C VAL A 90 20.32 4.63 3.13
#